data_AF-A0A2P4ZF32-F1
#
_entry.id   AF-A0A2P4ZF32-F1
#
_cell.length_a   1.000
_cell.length_b   1.000
_cell.length_c   1.000
_cell.angle_alpha   90.00
_cell.angle_beta   90.00
_cell.angle_gamma   90.00
#
_symmetry.space_group_name_H-M   'P 1'
#
loop_
_entity.id
_entity.type
_entity.pdbx_description
1 polymer ?
#
loop_
_entity_poly.entity_id
_entity_poly.type
_entity_poly.pdbx_seq_one_letter_code
_entity_poly.pdbx_strand_id
1 'polypeptide(L)'
;MVATELQRSIHKVSMYVSRIRKAAATVTAPTNRPKETWQGVPGVKINDVQFTTDILNHVQSQYCIDPSRIYATGKSDGGGFCNVLACDPVMSHRIAAFAPVSGAYYIDTLPCEPNTVPIPCQSGRNDIPLLAFHGGNDTTISYDGGERKKECLPSIPHFIQQWATRDGLGLHNVTTKMASNTVSYKFGKGVNFGMVEHVYDAVIGHDWPSTEPNADNLAEGHHVASFNATPMIMDFFKQHPLNFWDLISEI
;
A
#
# COMPACT_ATOMS: atom_id res chain seq x y z
N MET A 1 -18.77 -9.44 -1.00
CA MET A 1 -19.05 -8.21 -0.23
C MET A 1 -17.78 -7.39 -0.05
N VAL A 2 -16.72 -7.92 0.60
CA VAL A 2 -15.44 -7.22 0.83
C VAL A 2 -14.70 -6.81 -0.46
N ALA A 3 -14.64 -7.71 -1.46
CA ALA A 3 -13.96 -7.41 -2.74
C ALA A 3 -14.63 -6.26 -3.52
N THR A 4 -15.94 -6.08 -3.36
CA THR A 4 -16.73 -5.08 -4.09
C THR A 4 -16.60 -3.67 -3.48
N GLU A 5 -16.22 -3.56 -2.20
CA GLU A 5 -16.00 -2.27 -1.51
C GLU A 5 -14.64 -1.65 -1.85
N LEU A 6 -13.60 -2.47 -2.05
CA LEU A 6 -12.24 -2.01 -2.39
C LEU A 6 -12.21 -1.27 -3.74
N GLN A 7 -12.98 -1.74 -4.72
CA GLN A 7 -13.05 -1.15 -6.07
C GLN A 7 -13.87 0.16 -6.12
N ARG A 8 -14.63 0.50 -5.06
CA ARG A 8 -15.52 1.68 -5.03
C ARG A 8 -14.96 2.87 -4.24
N SER A 9 -13.75 2.78 -3.69
CA SER A 9 -13.21 3.80 -2.78
C SER A 9 -11.86 4.35 -3.23
N ILE A 10 -11.90 5.17 -4.28
CA ILE A 10 -10.75 5.72 -5.01
C ILE A 10 -9.87 6.67 -4.16
N HIS A 11 -10.36 7.14 -3.01
CA HIS A 11 -9.66 8.07 -2.11
C HIS A 11 -9.49 7.55 -0.67
N LYS A 12 -9.78 6.26 -0.41
CA LYS A 12 -9.85 5.75 0.96
C LYS A 12 -8.75 4.75 1.26
N VAL A 13 -8.13 4.91 2.42
CA VAL A 13 -7.39 3.84 3.07
C VAL A 13 -8.43 2.87 3.61
N SER A 14 -8.29 1.61 3.21
CA SER A 14 -9.08 0.50 3.67
C SER A 14 -8.22 -0.32 4.62
N MET A 15 -8.55 -0.33 5.91
CA MET A 15 -8.00 -1.34 6.80
C MET A 15 -8.86 -2.59 6.70
N TYR A 16 -8.23 -3.71 6.36
CA TYR A 16 -8.87 -5.01 6.42
C TYR A 16 -8.62 -5.60 7.80
N VAL A 17 -9.70 -6.05 8.42
CA VAL A 17 -9.62 -6.70 9.73
C VAL A 17 -10.35 -8.04 9.66
N SER A 18 -9.62 -9.15 9.83
CA SER A 18 -10.22 -10.50 9.83
C SER A 18 -10.94 -10.78 11.15
N ARG A 19 -12.20 -11.21 11.12
CA ARG A 19 -12.87 -11.79 12.31
C ARG A 19 -12.45 -13.26 12.49
N ILE A 20 -12.47 -13.72 13.75
CA ILE A 20 -12.17 -15.10 14.17
C ILE A 20 -13.08 -16.14 13.47
N ARG A 21 -14.22 -15.72 12.90
CA ARG A 21 -15.12 -16.57 12.11
C ARG A 21 -15.57 -15.88 10.81
N LYS A 22 -14.80 -16.08 9.73
CA LYS A 22 -15.15 -15.98 8.28
C LYS A 22 -15.58 -14.62 7.67
N ALA A 23 -15.59 -13.50 8.39
CA ALA A 23 -15.90 -12.20 7.78
C ALA A 23 -14.78 -11.17 8.00
N ALA A 24 -14.46 -10.42 6.96
CA ALA A 24 -13.61 -9.25 7.07
C ALA A 24 -14.42 -7.98 7.27
N ALA A 25 -13.91 -7.05 8.06
CA ALA A 25 -14.40 -5.68 8.10
C ALA A 25 -13.42 -4.78 7.33
N THR A 26 -13.97 -3.95 6.43
CA THR A 26 -13.24 -2.84 5.83
C THR A 26 -13.53 -1.59 6.64
N VAL A 27 -12.52 -1.03 7.30
CA VAL A 27 -12.62 0.32 7.87
C VAL A 27 -12.16 1.29 6.81
N THR A 28 -13.07 2.15 6.35
CA THR A 28 -12.76 3.27 5.46
C THR A 28 -13.02 4.60 6.18
N ALA A 29 -12.11 5.57 6.04
CA ALA A 29 -12.28 6.88 6.68
C ALA A 29 -13.57 7.58 6.24
N PRO A 30 -14.20 8.37 7.13
CA PRO A 30 -15.45 9.08 6.87
C PRO A 30 -15.26 10.17 5.82
N THR A 31 -16.29 10.35 5.01
CA THR A 31 -16.35 11.24 3.83
C THR A 31 -16.50 12.73 4.15
N ASN A 32 -16.57 13.12 5.43
CA ASN A 32 -16.89 14.50 5.83
C ASN A 32 -15.67 15.31 6.30
N ARG A 33 -14.48 15.07 5.73
CA ARG A 33 -13.28 15.86 6.05
C ARG A 33 -13.12 17.05 5.09
N PRO A 34 -12.77 18.26 5.58
CA PRO A 34 -12.65 19.47 4.75
C PRO A 34 -11.54 19.41 3.67
N LYS A 35 -10.65 18.41 3.70
CA LYS A 35 -9.68 18.10 2.64
C LYS A 35 -9.55 16.58 2.53
N GLU A 36 -9.77 16.04 1.33
CA GLU A 36 -9.77 14.61 1.00
C GLU A 36 -8.35 14.02 0.86
N THR A 37 -7.41 14.46 1.69
CA THR A 37 -5.99 14.08 1.58
C THR A 37 -5.48 13.53 2.89
N TRP A 38 -4.66 12.48 2.82
CA TRP A 38 -4.09 11.80 3.98
C TRP A 38 -2.77 12.44 4.44
N GLN A 39 -2.43 12.22 5.70
CA GLN A 39 -1.08 12.47 6.22
C GLN A 39 -0.02 11.84 5.30
N GLY A 40 1.06 12.58 5.06
CA GLY A 40 2.09 12.24 4.06
C GLY A 40 1.97 13.05 2.78
N VAL A 41 0.84 13.73 2.55
CA VAL A 41 0.70 14.72 1.47
C VAL A 41 1.26 16.08 1.93
N PRO A 42 2.00 16.80 1.07
CA PRO A 42 2.57 18.11 1.40
C PRO A 42 1.52 19.08 1.95
N GLY A 43 1.81 19.67 3.10
CA GLY A 43 0.92 20.64 3.78
C GLY A 43 -0.24 20.04 4.56
N VAL A 44 -0.41 18.71 4.61
CA VAL A 44 -1.38 18.05 5.50
C VAL A 44 -0.78 17.89 6.90
N LYS A 45 -1.42 18.52 7.88
CA LYS A 45 -0.98 18.50 9.30
C LYS A 45 -1.89 17.69 10.22
N ILE A 46 -2.86 16.98 9.65
CA ILE A 46 -3.78 16.13 10.42
C ILE A 46 -3.02 14.87 10.84
N ASN A 47 -3.26 14.41 12.06
CA ASN A 47 -2.71 13.15 12.56
C ASN A 47 -3.63 11.98 12.17
N ASP A 48 -3.43 11.46 10.97
CA ASP A 48 -4.19 10.31 10.46
C ASP A 48 -3.77 8.99 11.08
N VAL A 49 -2.53 8.90 11.56
CA VAL A 49 -2.05 7.75 12.34
C VAL A 49 -2.89 7.59 13.61
N GLN A 50 -3.07 8.66 14.39
CA GLN A 50 -3.91 8.64 15.60
C GLN A 50 -5.36 8.29 15.28
N PHE A 51 -5.91 8.90 14.23
CA PHE A 51 -7.26 8.59 13.79
C PHE A 51 -7.43 7.10 13.43
N THR A 52 -6.45 6.53 12.73
CA THR A 52 -6.44 5.12 12.35
C THR A 52 -6.34 4.21 13.57
N THR A 53 -5.47 4.57 14.53
CA THR A 53 -5.36 3.92 15.84
C THR A 53 -6.69 3.92 16.59
N ASP A 54 -7.37 5.06 16.66
CA ASP A 54 -8.64 5.21 17.38
C ASP A 54 -9.74 4.35 16.77
N ILE A 55 -9.84 4.30 15.43
CA ILE A 55 -10.83 3.42 14.80
C ILE A 55 -10.47 1.95 15.02
N LEU A 56 -9.20 1.58 14.89
CA LEU A 56 -8.78 0.20 15.11
C LEU A 56 -9.14 -0.25 16.53
N ASN A 57 -8.83 0.57 17.54
CA ASN A 57 -9.21 0.35 18.93
C ASN A 57 -10.72 0.22 19.11
N HIS A 58 -11.48 1.15 18.51
CA HIS A 58 -12.93 1.11 18.57
C HIS A 58 -13.50 -0.18 17.96
N VAL A 59 -13.07 -0.55 16.75
CA VAL A 59 -13.53 -1.76 16.05
C VAL A 59 -13.14 -3.03 16.82
N GLN A 60 -11.93 -3.10 17.37
CA GLN A 60 -11.49 -4.21 18.21
C GLN A 60 -12.30 -4.30 19.53
N SER A 61 -12.76 -3.17 20.08
CA SER A 61 -13.63 -3.17 21.26
C SER A 61 -15.05 -3.70 20.97
N GLN A 62 -15.53 -3.52 19.74
CA GLN A 62 -16.90 -3.86 19.34
C GLN A 62 -17.02 -5.26 18.71
N TYR A 63 -15.92 -5.81 18.17
CA TYR A 63 -15.94 -7.04 17.40
C TYR A 63 -14.74 -7.96 17.73
N CYS A 64 -14.95 -9.27 17.60
CA CYS A 64 -13.88 -10.27 17.73
C CYS A 64 -12.95 -10.25 16.51
N ILE A 65 -12.03 -9.31 16.51
CA ILE A 65 -10.96 -9.13 15.54
C ILE A 65 -9.79 -10.04 15.89
N ASP A 66 -9.23 -10.72 14.89
CA ASP A 66 -7.94 -11.39 15.01
C ASP A 66 -6.82 -10.33 14.86
N PRO A 67 -6.07 -9.99 15.93
CA PRO A 67 -5.04 -8.97 15.88
C PRO A 67 -3.87 -9.36 14.97
N SER A 68 -3.69 -10.66 14.69
CA SER A 68 -2.66 -11.11 13.75
C SER A 68 -2.99 -10.84 12.28
N ARG A 69 -4.22 -10.39 12.00
CA ARG A 69 -4.77 -10.26 10.63
C ARG A 69 -5.42 -8.90 10.39
N ILE A 70 -4.66 -7.87 10.69
CA ILE A 70 -4.98 -6.47 10.35
C ILE A 70 -4.06 -6.06 9.20
N TYR A 71 -4.62 -5.54 8.12
CA TYR A 71 -3.87 -5.16 6.91
C TYR A 71 -4.30 -3.79 6.41
N ALA A 72 -3.45 -3.12 5.63
CA ALA A 72 -3.76 -1.81 5.07
C ALA A 72 -3.53 -1.76 3.55
N THR A 73 -4.48 -1.17 2.84
CA THR A 73 -4.38 -0.86 1.41
C THR A 73 -5.04 0.47 1.13
N GLY A 74 -4.64 1.13 0.05
CA GLY A 74 -5.17 2.41 -0.36
C GLY A 74 -4.59 2.80 -1.71
N LYS A 75 -5.30 3.70 -2.39
CA LYS A 75 -4.88 4.25 -3.68
C LYS A 75 -4.31 5.65 -3.52
N SER A 76 -3.34 6.06 -4.35
CA SER A 76 -2.90 7.46 -4.46
C SER A 76 -2.31 7.97 -3.13
N ASP A 77 -2.77 9.11 -2.64
CA ASP A 77 -2.45 9.64 -1.30
C ASP A 77 -2.74 8.61 -0.19
N GLY A 78 -3.77 7.75 -0.34
CA GLY A 78 -4.04 6.64 0.60
C GLY A 78 -3.04 5.48 0.47
N GLY A 79 -2.46 5.26 -0.72
CA GLY A 79 -1.33 4.35 -0.91
C GLY A 79 -0.05 4.91 -0.28
N GLY A 80 0.13 6.23 -0.34
CA GLY A 80 1.16 6.96 0.40
C GLY A 80 0.99 6.79 1.91
N PHE A 81 -0.24 6.92 2.42
CA PHE A 81 -0.54 6.72 3.83
C PHE A 81 -0.31 5.28 4.30
N CYS A 82 -0.47 4.27 3.44
CA CYS A 82 -0.05 2.91 3.77
C CYS A 82 1.45 2.85 4.12
N ASN A 83 2.29 3.59 3.41
CA ASN A 83 3.72 3.70 3.74
C ASN A 83 3.96 4.47 5.04
N VAL A 84 3.17 5.52 5.32
CA VAL A 84 3.23 6.23 6.62
C VAL A 84 2.95 5.26 7.77
N LEU A 85 1.90 4.44 7.66
CA LEU A 85 1.56 3.42 8.65
C LEU A 85 2.63 2.33 8.78
N ALA A 86 3.21 1.87 7.66
CA ALA A 86 4.27 0.87 7.64
C ALA A 86 5.56 1.39 8.29
N CYS A 87 5.81 2.70 8.22
CA CYS A 87 6.97 3.36 8.80
C CYS A 87 6.73 3.94 10.20
N ASP A 88 5.53 3.81 10.74
CA ASP A 88 5.21 4.25 12.10
C ASP A 88 5.62 3.17 13.12
N PRO A 89 6.29 3.55 14.22
CA PRO A 89 6.87 2.59 15.16
C PRO A 89 5.81 1.76 15.89
N VAL A 90 4.58 2.25 16.04
CA VAL A 90 3.50 1.50 16.72
C VAL A 90 2.65 0.76 15.70
N MET A 91 2.21 1.44 14.64
CA MET A 91 1.29 0.85 13.66
C MET A 91 1.93 -0.27 12.84
N SER A 92 3.25 -0.23 12.63
CA SER A 92 3.95 -1.35 11.99
C SER A 92 3.84 -2.65 12.80
N HIS A 93 3.78 -2.61 14.13
CA HIS A 93 3.51 -3.82 14.94
C HIS A 93 2.05 -4.30 14.83
N ARG A 94 1.12 -3.37 14.62
CA ARG A 94 -0.32 -3.68 14.58
C ARG A 94 -0.82 -4.15 13.22
N ILE A 95 -0.13 -3.77 12.15
CA ILE A 95 -0.53 -4.07 10.77
C ILE A 95 0.43 -5.12 10.19
N ALA A 96 -0.17 -6.25 9.82
CA ALA A 96 0.52 -7.45 9.36
C ALA A 96 1.14 -7.30 7.97
N ALA A 97 0.44 -6.63 7.04
CA ALA A 97 0.92 -6.41 5.68
C ALA A 97 0.26 -5.20 5.01
N PHE A 98 0.93 -4.68 3.98
CA PHE A 98 0.54 -3.48 3.25
C PHE A 98 0.43 -3.76 1.76
N ALA A 99 -0.58 -3.18 1.11
CA ALA A 99 -0.73 -3.31 -0.34
C ALA A 99 -1.14 -1.99 -1.03
N PRO A 100 -0.24 -1.02 -1.18
CA PRO A 100 -0.56 0.25 -1.81
C PRO A 100 -0.79 0.10 -3.33
N VAL A 101 -1.70 0.91 -3.87
CA VAL A 101 -1.99 0.98 -5.31
C VAL A 101 -1.75 2.41 -5.78
N SER A 102 -0.96 2.60 -6.84
CA SER A 102 -0.61 3.94 -7.35
C SER A 102 -0.18 4.92 -6.25
N GLY A 103 0.65 4.46 -5.29
CA GLY A 103 0.90 5.19 -4.04
C GLY A 103 1.71 6.47 -4.22
N ALA A 104 1.32 7.56 -3.54
CA ALA A 104 2.01 8.85 -3.58
C ALA A 104 2.98 9.01 -2.39
N TYR A 105 4.28 8.85 -2.64
CA TYR A 105 5.32 8.83 -1.59
C TYR A 105 6.12 10.14 -1.55
N TYR A 106 5.56 11.21 -1.00
CA TYR A 106 6.24 12.51 -0.98
C TYR A 106 7.40 12.55 0.03
N ILE A 107 8.56 13.03 -0.42
CA ILE A 107 9.76 13.29 0.38
C ILE A 107 10.07 14.78 0.33
N ASP A 108 10.13 15.42 1.50
CA ASP A 108 10.41 16.85 1.66
C ASP A 108 11.89 17.18 1.35
N THR A 109 12.23 17.15 0.06
CA THR A 109 13.56 17.45 -0.45
C THR A 109 13.52 17.90 -1.90
N LEU A 110 14.37 18.87 -2.24
CA LEU A 110 14.64 19.34 -3.60
C LEU A 110 16.14 19.73 -3.72
N PRO A 111 16.77 19.57 -4.91
CA PRO A 111 16.22 19.02 -6.15
C PRO A 111 15.82 17.56 -6.01
N CYS A 112 14.82 17.12 -6.79
CA CYS A 112 14.35 15.75 -6.74
C CYS A 112 15.23 14.84 -7.58
N GLU A 113 15.80 13.81 -6.95
CA GLU A 113 16.53 12.71 -7.59
C GLU A 113 15.74 11.42 -7.37
N PRO A 114 14.73 11.09 -8.22
CA PRO A 114 13.74 10.06 -7.93
C PRO A 114 14.32 8.66 -7.69
N ASN A 115 15.45 8.36 -8.33
CA ASN A 115 16.08 7.04 -8.29
C ASN A 115 17.03 6.85 -7.10
N THR A 116 17.29 7.90 -6.31
CA THR A 116 18.29 7.85 -5.22
C THR A 116 17.84 8.59 -3.96
N VAL A 117 16.72 9.32 -4.00
CA VAL A 117 16.21 10.08 -2.86
C VAL A 117 16.06 9.19 -1.62
N PRO A 118 16.61 9.57 -0.46
CA PRO A 118 16.44 8.80 0.77
C PRO A 118 14.96 8.74 1.18
N ILE A 119 14.46 7.54 1.51
CA ILE A 119 13.08 7.32 1.92
C ILE A 119 13.05 7.08 3.45
N PRO A 120 12.76 8.12 4.27
CA PRO A 120 12.77 7.98 5.72
C PRO A 120 11.68 7.01 6.18
N CYS A 121 12.01 6.16 7.14
CA CYS A 121 11.10 5.16 7.69
C CYS A 121 11.58 4.75 9.08
N GLN A 122 10.67 4.67 10.05
CA GLN A 122 10.97 4.31 11.45
C GLN A 122 10.03 3.20 11.92
N SER A 123 9.97 2.10 11.16
CA SER A 123 9.17 0.95 11.55
C SER A 123 9.67 0.37 12.89
N GLY A 124 8.73 -0.08 13.72
CA GLY A 124 9.00 -0.72 15.01
C GLY A 124 9.39 -2.19 14.88
N ARG A 125 9.03 -2.82 13.74
CA ARG A 125 9.45 -4.17 13.37
C ARG A 125 10.13 -4.22 12.01
N ASN A 126 10.83 -5.34 11.80
CA ASN A 126 11.36 -5.75 10.50
C ASN A 126 10.36 -6.71 9.81
N ASP A 127 10.75 -7.16 8.63
CA ASP A 127 10.04 -8.18 7.85
C ASP A 127 8.61 -7.72 7.54
N ILE A 128 8.46 -6.52 7.00
CA ILE A 128 7.17 -5.91 6.68
C ILE A 128 6.73 -6.32 5.27
N PRO A 129 5.69 -7.17 5.13
CA PRO A 129 5.23 -7.59 3.82
C PRO A 129 4.54 -6.45 3.08
N LEU A 130 4.98 -6.22 1.84
CA LEU A 130 4.51 -5.13 0.98
C LEU A 130 4.27 -5.60 -0.46
N LEU A 131 3.04 -5.44 -0.95
CA LEU A 131 2.65 -5.72 -2.34
C LEU A 131 2.15 -4.43 -3.02
N ALA A 132 2.95 -3.83 -3.90
CA ALA A 132 2.60 -2.57 -4.55
C ALA A 132 2.18 -2.76 -6.02
N PHE A 133 1.18 -1.99 -6.44
CA PHE A 133 0.73 -1.94 -7.84
C PHE A 133 0.94 -0.54 -8.41
N HIS A 134 1.43 -0.44 -9.65
CA HIS A 134 1.59 0.87 -10.29
C HIS A 134 1.51 0.78 -11.83
N GLY A 135 0.85 1.76 -12.44
CA GLY A 135 0.72 1.89 -13.87
C GLY A 135 1.85 2.72 -14.49
N GLY A 136 2.36 2.31 -15.65
CA GLY A 136 3.38 3.04 -16.41
C GLY A 136 2.87 4.32 -17.05
N ASN A 137 1.57 4.40 -17.35
CA ASN A 137 0.91 5.59 -17.89
C ASN A 137 0.28 6.45 -16.79
N ASP A 138 0.65 6.25 -15.53
CA ASP A 138 0.17 7.07 -14.41
C ASP A 138 0.69 8.51 -14.53
N THR A 139 -0.16 9.41 -15.02
CA THR A 139 0.16 10.84 -15.20
C THR A 139 -0.03 11.66 -13.93
N THR A 140 -0.56 11.06 -12.85
CA THR A 140 -0.79 11.75 -11.58
C THR A 140 0.36 11.53 -10.60
N ILE A 141 0.80 10.28 -10.49
CA ILE A 141 1.95 9.81 -9.72
C ILE A 141 2.82 9.00 -10.69
N SER A 142 3.76 9.69 -11.35
CA SER A 142 4.64 9.08 -12.35
C SER A 142 5.35 7.84 -11.81
N TYR A 143 5.38 6.78 -12.61
CA TYR A 143 6.14 5.56 -12.31
C TYR A 143 7.64 5.85 -12.08
N ASP A 144 8.18 6.77 -12.86
CA ASP A 144 9.58 7.20 -12.78
C ASP A 144 9.84 8.22 -11.67
N GLY A 145 8.79 8.59 -10.91
CA GLY A 145 8.85 9.64 -9.90
C GLY A 145 9.02 11.03 -10.49
N GLY A 146 9.54 11.96 -9.69
CA GLY A 146 9.76 13.34 -10.10
C GLY A 146 9.28 14.36 -9.07
N GLU A 147 9.51 15.65 -9.36
CA GLU A 147 9.01 16.71 -8.50
C GLU A 147 7.48 16.83 -8.60
N ARG A 148 6.82 16.88 -7.45
CA ARG A 148 5.38 17.14 -7.37
C ARG A 148 5.05 17.85 -6.06
N LYS A 149 4.19 18.88 -6.12
CA LYS A 149 3.77 19.66 -4.94
C LYS A 149 4.97 20.23 -4.15
N LYS A 150 6.07 20.58 -4.83
CA LYS A 150 7.33 21.08 -4.24
C LYS A 150 8.07 20.06 -3.35
N GLU A 151 7.79 18.78 -3.52
CA GLU A 151 8.47 17.68 -2.86
C GLU A 151 8.88 16.63 -3.92
N CYS A 152 9.78 15.73 -3.55
CA CYS A 152 10.27 14.68 -4.42
C CYS A 152 9.41 13.42 -4.29
N LEU A 153 8.95 12.87 -5.41
CA LEU A 153 8.43 11.51 -5.47
C LEU A 153 9.57 10.57 -5.92
N PRO A 154 9.91 9.52 -5.15
CA PRO A 154 10.82 8.49 -5.61
C PRO A 154 10.22 7.78 -6.83
N SER A 155 11.07 7.23 -7.69
CA SER A 155 10.60 6.27 -8.67
C SER A 155 10.05 5.04 -7.95
N ILE A 156 9.02 4.43 -8.52
CA ILE A 156 8.41 3.23 -7.92
C ILE A 156 9.41 2.08 -7.83
N PRO A 157 10.28 1.82 -8.83
CA PRO A 157 11.37 0.86 -8.68
C PRO A 157 12.27 1.15 -7.48
N HIS A 158 12.68 2.41 -7.26
CA HIS A 158 13.50 2.79 -6.11
C HIS A 158 12.75 2.58 -4.79
N PHE A 159 11.49 3.01 -4.69
CA PHE A 159 10.65 2.79 -3.51
C PHE A 159 10.58 1.30 -3.10
N ILE A 160 10.35 0.41 -4.07
CA ILE A 160 10.25 -1.03 -3.83
C ILE A 160 11.61 -1.62 -3.43
N GLN A 161 12.69 -1.19 -4.08
CA GLN A 161 14.05 -1.62 -3.74
C GLN A 161 14.47 -1.18 -2.34
N GLN A 162 14.05 0.01 -1.89
CA GLN A 162 14.30 0.47 -0.52
C GLN A 162 13.57 -0.40 0.52
N TRP A 163 12.33 -0.84 0.24
CA TRP A 163 11.64 -1.81 1.09
C TRP A 163 12.35 -3.16 1.13
N ALA A 164 12.72 -3.70 -0.03
CA ALA A 164 13.48 -4.96 -0.09
C ALA A 164 14.84 -4.86 0.64
N THR A 165 15.51 -3.71 0.57
CA THR A 165 16.77 -3.47 1.28
C THR A 165 16.56 -3.37 2.79
N ARG A 166 15.51 -2.65 3.23
CA ARG A 166 15.17 -2.47 4.65
C ARG A 166 14.96 -3.80 5.37
N ASP A 167 14.31 -4.75 4.71
CA ASP A 167 14.06 -6.09 5.25
C ASP A 167 15.13 -7.12 4.86
N GLY A 168 16.30 -6.68 4.39
CA GLY A 168 17.43 -7.57 4.12
C GLY A 168 17.22 -8.59 2.99
N LEU A 169 16.24 -8.37 2.11
CA LEU A 169 15.89 -9.28 1.01
C LEU A 169 16.88 -9.20 -0.17
N GLY A 170 17.67 -8.13 -0.22
CA GLY A 170 18.55 -7.80 -1.34
C GLY A 170 17.79 -7.26 -2.56
N LEU A 171 18.54 -6.82 -3.58
CA LEU A 171 17.98 -6.15 -4.77
C LEU A 171 17.69 -7.09 -5.94
N HIS A 172 18.13 -8.34 -5.85
CA HIS A 172 17.85 -9.33 -6.89
C HIS A 172 16.40 -9.82 -6.76
N ASN A 173 15.58 -9.52 -7.76
CA ASN A 173 14.20 -9.99 -7.84
C ASN A 173 14.05 -11.16 -8.83
N VAL A 174 12.95 -11.91 -8.69
CA VAL A 174 12.44 -12.78 -9.73
C VAL A 174 11.39 -11.99 -10.52
N THR A 175 11.71 -11.69 -11.78
CA THR A 175 10.81 -11.02 -12.71
C THR A 175 9.95 -12.06 -13.44
N THR A 176 8.63 -11.91 -13.41
CA THR A 176 7.69 -12.79 -14.12
C THR A 176 6.77 -11.97 -15.02
N LYS A 177 6.72 -12.30 -16.31
CA LYS A 177 5.75 -11.72 -17.24
C LYS A 177 4.38 -12.35 -16.98
N MET A 178 3.41 -11.54 -16.54
CA MET A 178 2.05 -11.98 -16.24
C MET A 178 1.13 -11.88 -17.47
N ALA A 179 1.31 -10.84 -18.27
CA ALA A 179 0.58 -10.59 -19.51
C ALA A 179 1.45 -9.76 -20.48
N SER A 180 0.91 -9.33 -21.62
CA SER A 180 1.65 -8.56 -22.62
C SER A 180 2.31 -7.31 -22.06
N ASN A 181 1.59 -6.55 -21.23
CA ASN A 181 2.03 -5.28 -20.64
C ASN A 181 2.30 -5.35 -19.13
N THR A 182 2.16 -6.53 -18.53
CA THR A 182 2.13 -6.69 -17.07
C THR A 182 3.27 -7.58 -16.60
N VAL A 183 4.01 -7.10 -15.61
CA VAL A 183 5.17 -7.77 -15.04
C VAL A 183 5.10 -7.72 -13.52
N SER A 184 5.38 -8.84 -12.85
CA SER A 184 5.58 -8.89 -11.40
C SER A 184 7.06 -9.03 -11.06
N TYR A 185 7.51 -8.30 -10.05
CA TYR A 185 8.85 -8.37 -9.47
C TYR A 185 8.74 -8.84 -8.02
N LYS A 186 9.33 -9.99 -7.70
CA LYS A 186 9.32 -10.56 -6.34
C LYS A 186 10.70 -10.56 -5.72
N PHE A 187 10.84 -10.00 -4.53
CA PHE A 187 12.10 -9.96 -3.79
C PHE A 187 12.12 -11.01 -2.67
N GLY A 188 13.31 -11.31 -2.15
CA GLY A 188 13.51 -12.32 -1.11
C GLY A 188 13.74 -13.73 -1.65
N LYS A 189 13.98 -14.67 -0.74
CA LYS A 189 14.29 -16.09 -1.03
C LYS A 189 13.75 -16.98 0.08
N GLY A 190 13.59 -18.28 -0.22
CA GLY A 190 13.13 -19.26 0.76
C GLY A 190 11.77 -18.87 1.34
N VAL A 191 11.67 -18.85 2.67
CA VAL A 191 10.44 -18.48 3.39
C VAL A 191 10.05 -17.00 3.21
N ASN A 192 10.98 -16.13 2.84
CA ASN A 192 10.74 -14.70 2.62
C ASN A 192 10.54 -14.37 1.12
N PHE A 193 10.44 -15.37 0.25
CA PHE A 193 10.23 -15.13 -1.18
C PHE A 193 8.86 -14.47 -1.42
N GLY A 194 8.87 -13.32 -2.09
CA GLY A 194 7.67 -12.53 -2.35
C GLY A 194 7.20 -11.68 -1.17
N MET A 195 8.02 -11.52 -0.12
CA MET A 195 7.66 -10.64 1.00
C MET A 195 7.52 -9.18 0.56
N VAL A 196 8.38 -8.73 -0.35
CA VAL A 196 8.21 -7.49 -1.09
C VAL A 196 7.94 -7.84 -2.56
N GLU A 197 6.82 -7.38 -3.08
CA GLU A 197 6.39 -7.60 -4.45
C GLU A 197 5.91 -6.29 -5.10
N HIS A 198 6.18 -6.16 -6.39
CA HIS A 198 5.65 -5.08 -7.21
C HIS A 198 5.04 -5.62 -8.49
N VAL A 199 3.81 -5.20 -8.81
CA VAL A 199 3.14 -5.47 -10.07
C VAL A 199 3.09 -4.17 -10.87
N TYR A 200 3.76 -4.19 -12.02
CA TYR A 200 3.80 -3.10 -12.98
C TYR A 200 2.92 -3.43 -14.18
N ASP A 201 2.15 -2.45 -14.66
CA ASP A 201 1.49 -2.52 -15.95
C ASP A 201 1.81 -1.30 -16.81
N ALA A 202 2.39 -1.52 -18.00
CA ALA A 202 2.90 -0.43 -18.82
C ALA A 202 1.82 0.51 -19.38
N VAL A 203 0.56 0.08 -19.48
CA VAL A 203 -0.49 0.86 -20.16
C VAL A 203 -1.56 1.41 -19.23
N ILE A 204 -1.55 1.00 -17.97
CA ILE A 204 -2.53 1.45 -16.97
C ILE A 204 -2.12 2.81 -16.43
N GLY A 205 -3.13 3.66 -16.19
CA GLY A 205 -2.96 5.01 -15.67
C GLY A 205 -2.92 5.05 -14.15
N HIS A 206 -3.44 6.14 -13.59
CA HIS A 206 -3.63 6.29 -12.16
C HIS A 206 -4.87 5.51 -11.67
N ASP A 207 -4.81 4.18 -11.74
CA ASP A 207 -5.97 3.31 -11.61
C ASP A 207 -5.84 2.28 -10.49
N TRP A 208 -6.98 1.87 -9.94
CA TRP A 208 -7.11 0.58 -9.30
C TRP A 208 -7.26 -0.53 -10.38
N PRO A 209 -6.27 -1.40 -10.59
CA PRO A 209 -6.30 -2.37 -11.68
C PRO A 209 -7.46 -3.37 -11.54
N SER A 210 -8.28 -3.46 -12.58
CA SER A 210 -9.35 -4.45 -12.71
C SER A 210 -9.57 -4.84 -14.17
N THR A 211 -9.94 -6.11 -14.38
CA THR A 211 -10.38 -6.63 -15.69
C THR A 211 -11.77 -6.15 -16.08
N GLU A 212 -12.51 -5.56 -15.14
CA GLU A 212 -13.83 -4.99 -15.36
C GLU A 212 -13.78 -3.45 -15.24
N PRO A 213 -14.67 -2.72 -15.94
CA PRO A 213 -14.76 -1.27 -15.82
C PRO A 213 -15.01 -0.82 -14.37
N ASN A 214 -14.33 0.25 -13.97
CA ASN A 214 -14.49 0.93 -12.69
C ASN A 214 -14.31 2.45 -12.88
N ALA A 215 -14.57 3.23 -11.84
CA ALA A 215 -14.54 4.68 -11.97
C ALA A 215 -13.15 5.27 -12.27
N ASP A 216 -12.07 4.52 -12.09
CA ASP A 216 -10.71 4.94 -12.48
C ASP A 216 -10.45 4.70 -13.97
N ASN A 217 -10.69 3.46 -14.42
CA ASN A 217 -10.33 3.04 -15.79
C ASN A 217 -11.31 3.49 -16.88
N LEU A 218 -12.37 4.23 -16.50
CA LEU A 218 -13.26 4.93 -17.41
C LEU A 218 -12.78 6.36 -17.73
N ALA A 219 -11.73 6.85 -17.07
CA ALA A 219 -11.12 8.14 -17.39
C ALA A 219 -10.50 8.14 -18.80
N GLU A 220 -10.42 9.32 -19.41
CA GLU A 220 -9.83 9.47 -20.74
C GLU A 220 -8.36 9.03 -20.74
N GLY A 221 -8.00 8.15 -21.69
CA GLY A 221 -6.66 7.58 -21.79
C GLY A 221 -6.37 6.41 -20.83
N HIS A 222 -7.35 6.02 -20.00
CA HIS A 222 -7.24 4.89 -19.10
C HIS A 222 -8.00 3.67 -19.65
N HIS A 223 -7.61 2.47 -19.22
CA HIS A 223 -8.11 1.20 -19.78
C HIS A 223 -8.25 0.15 -18.68
N VAL A 224 -9.08 -0.88 -18.93
CA VAL A 224 -9.12 -2.06 -18.07
C VAL A 224 -7.76 -2.77 -18.05
N ALA A 225 -7.37 -3.27 -16.88
CA ALA A 225 -6.12 -4.00 -16.69
C ALA A 225 -6.26 -5.46 -17.13
N SER A 226 -5.12 -6.11 -17.39
CA SER A 226 -5.07 -7.54 -17.70
C SER A 226 -5.25 -8.44 -16.46
N PHE A 227 -5.32 -7.85 -15.27
CA PHE A 227 -5.38 -8.52 -13.98
C PHE A 227 -6.29 -7.74 -13.00
N ASN A 228 -6.65 -8.39 -11.90
CA ASN A 228 -7.42 -7.77 -10.82
C ASN A 228 -6.53 -7.61 -9.58
N ALA A 229 -6.27 -6.37 -9.14
CA ALA A 229 -5.45 -6.12 -7.95
C ALA A 229 -6.12 -6.64 -6.68
N THR A 230 -7.43 -6.46 -6.54
CA THR A 230 -8.18 -6.85 -5.33
C THR A 230 -8.00 -8.31 -4.90
N PRO A 231 -8.24 -9.34 -5.74
CA PRO A 231 -8.01 -10.72 -5.34
C PRO A 231 -6.54 -11.01 -5.02
N MET A 232 -5.59 -10.40 -5.74
CA MET A 232 -4.15 -10.56 -5.44
C MET A 232 -3.80 -9.99 -4.06
N ILE A 233 -4.30 -8.79 -3.72
CA ILE A 233 -4.16 -8.18 -2.40
C ILE A 233 -4.75 -9.08 -1.32
N MET A 234 -5.94 -9.62 -1.57
CA MET A 234 -6.63 -10.49 -0.62
C MET A 234 -5.86 -11.79 -0.36
N ASP A 235 -5.25 -12.37 -1.39
CA ASP A 235 -4.46 -13.58 -1.24
C ASP A 235 -3.09 -13.31 -0.61
N PHE A 236 -2.49 -12.15 -0.88
CA PHE A 236 -1.29 -11.67 -0.19
C PHE A 236 -1.56 -11.51 1.31
N PHE A 237 -2.59 -10.75 1.70
CA PHE A 237 -2.93 -10.57 3.11
C PHE A 237 -3.13 -11.89 3.87
N LYS A 238 -3.86 -12.85 3.28
CA LYS A 238 -4.06 -14.18 3.92
C LYS A 238 -2.76 -14.92 4.21
N GLN A 239 -1.72 -14.72 3.40
CA GLN A 239 -0.43 -15.39 3.52
C GLN A 239 0.51 -14.73 4.55
N HIS A 240 0.20 -13.50 4.95
CA HIS A 240 1.10 -12.68 5.76
C HIS A 240 0.46 -12.20 7.09
N PRO A 241 -0.05 -13.09 7.96
CA PRO A 241 -0.42 -12.69 9.32
C PRO A 241 0.82 -12.34 10.16
N LEU A 242 0.66 -11.52 11.20
CA LEU A 242 1.70 -11.34 12.22
C LEU A 242 1.99 -12.68 12.90
N ASN A 243 3.25 -12.93 13.21
CA ASN A 243 3.65 -14.11 13.95
C ASN A 243 3.51 -13.88 15.47
N PHE A 244 3.66 -14.94 16.26
CA PHE A 244 3.52 -14.87 17.72
C PHE A 244 4.48 -13.85 18.37
N TRP A 245 5.72 -13.74 17.88
CA TRP A 245 6.73 -12.83 18.39
C TRP A 245 6.38 -11.37 18.10
N ASP A 246 5.83 -11.09 16.92
CA ASP A 246 5.37 -9.75 16.55
C ASP A 246 4.23 -9.25 17.46
N LEU A 247 3.39 -10.18 17.95
CA LEU A 247 2.26 -9.86 18.81
C LEU A 247 2.66 -9.57 20.26
N ILE A 248 3.77 -10.13 20.73
CA ILE A 248 4.21 -9.96 22.12
C ILE A 248 5.28 -8.88 22.29
N SER A 249 5.86 -8.35 21.21
CA SER A 249 6.72 -7.15 21.27
C SER A 249 5.96 -5.87 21.62
N GLU A 250 4.63 -5.93 21.72
CA GLU A 250 3.74 -4.85 22.16
C GLU A 250 3.56 -4.76 23.70
N ILE A 251 4.14 -5.72 24.46
CA ILE A 251 4.08 -5.79 25.94
C ILE A 251 5.43 -5.36 26.54
#